data_AF-A0A933QBZ9-F1
#
_entry.id   AF-A0A933QBZ9-F1
#
_cell.length_a   1.000
_cell.length_b   1.000
_cell.length_c   1.000
_cell.angle_alpha   90.00
_cell.angle_beta   90.00
_cell.angle_gamma   90.00
#
_symmetry.space_group_name_H-M   'P 1'
#
loop_
_entity.id
_entity.type
_entity.pdbx_description
1 polymer ?
#
loop_
_entity_poly.entity_id
_entity_poly.type
_entity_poly.pdbx_seq_one_letter_code
_entity_poly.pdbx_strand_id
1 'polypeptide(L)'
;MRIWFALALTLGLQLLLGGCALVPEQLSERVSERSQVEALLAYYHRLSGATLEVQRKEHLDAVAANDRVPDDGTRIRLALTLLLPGVPWRDDARVAQLLGAVDATARDQPSPRHDFVVLIEKMLQLRREEQKRCDQKVDALREDRRRLEQRLEGAREECKKAEVLQQKLDELRDIDRDLRNKRPSRRTKP
;
A
#
# COMPACT_ATOMS: atom_id res chain seq x y z
N MET A 1 -34.69 -3.19 -74.30
CA MET A 1 -33.43 -3.09 -73.52
C MET A 1 -33.46 -2.12 -72.33
N ARG A 2 -34.53 -1.34 -72.08
CA ARG A 2 -34.57 -0.38 -70.95
C ARG A 2 -35.00 -0.97 -69.60
N ILE A 3 -35.71 -2.09 -69.61
CA ILE A 3 -36.27 -2.74 -68.40
C ILE A 3 -35.18 -3.49 -67.60
N TRP A 4 -34.15 -3.99 -68.29
CA TRP A 4 -33.03 -4.72 -67.65
C TRP A 4 -32.13 -3.81 -66.80
N PHE A 5 -31.96 -2.54 -67.19
CA PHE A 5 -31.18 -1.58 -66.41
C PHE A 5 -31.87 -1.18 -65.10
N ALA A 6 -33.20 -1.14 -65.06
CA ALA A 6 -33.96 -0.81 -63.86
C ALA A 6 -33.95 -1.95 -62.81
N LEU A 7 -33.93 -3.21 -63.26
CA LEU A 7 -33.80 -4.38 -62.37
C LEU A 7 -32.37 -4.53 -61.81
N ALA A 8 -31.33 -4.21 -62.59
CA ALA A 8 -29.95 -4.25 -62.10
C ALA A 8 -29.67 -3.16 -61.04
N LEU A 9 -30.27 -1.96 -61.20
CA LEU A 9 -30.05 -0.85 -60.26
C LEU A 9 -30.74 -1.08 -58.89
N THR A 10 -31.86 -1.80 -58.87
CA THR A 10 -32.59 -2.10 -57.63
C THR A 10 -31.98 -3.27 -56.86
N LEU A 11 -31.40 -4.26 -57.54
CA LEU A 11 -30.64 -5.35 -56.91
C LEU A 11 -29.31 -4.89 -56.29
N GLY A 12 -28.62 -3.93 -56.93
CA GLY A 12 -27.40 -3.34 -56.37
C GLY A 12 -27.64 -2.53 -55.08
N LEU A 13 -28.79 -1.85 -54.98
CA LEU A 13 -29.10 -1.01 -53.81
C LEU A 13 -29.45 -1.85 -52.56
N GLN A 14 -30.04 -3.03 -52.72
CA GLN A 14 -30.31 -3.92 -51.57
C GLN A 14 -29.06 -4.59 -51.00
N LEU A 15 -28.03 -4.84 -51.83
CA LEU A 15 -26.74 -5.38 -51.37
C LEU A 15 -25.91 -4.35 -50.58
N LEU A 16 -26.06 -3.05 -50.87
CA LEU A 16 -25.37 -1.98 -50.14
C LEU A 16 -25.99 -1.66 -48.78
N LEU A 17 -27.30 -1.90 -48.58
CA LEU A 17 -27.98 -1.73 -47.30
C LEU A 17 -27.83 -2.95 -46.36
N GLY A 18 -27.56 -4.14 -46.88
CA GLY A 18 -27.27 -5.34 -46.07
C GLY A 18 -25.88 -5.37 -45.43
N GLY A 19 -24.95 -4.53 -45.89
CA GLY A 19 -23.56 -4.50 -45.41
C GLY A 19 -23.31 -3.76 -44.09
N CYS A 20 -24.26 -2.94 -43.62
CA CYS A 20 -24.10 -2.17 -42.37
C CYS A 20 -24.70 -2.87 -41.14
N ALA A 21 -25.42 -3.98 -41.30
CA ALA A 21 -25.99 -4.72 -40.17
C ALA A 21 -25.01 -5.72 -39.53
N LEU A 22 -23.82 -5.91 -40.14
CA LEU A 22 -22.77 -6.77 -39.60
C LEU A 22 -21.67 -5.94 -38.92
N VAL A 23 -22.04 -4.90 -38.17
CA VAL A 23 -21.13 -4.38 -37.15
C VAL A 23 -21.11 -5.44 -36.05
N PRO A 24 -19.97 -6.10 -35.80
CA PRO A 24 -19.91 -7.12 -34.76
C PRO A 24 -20.22 -6.43 -33.42
N GLU A 25 -21.27 -6.92 -32.75
CA GLU A 25 -21.76 -6.48 -31.43
C GLU A 25 -20.61 -6.30 -30.41
N GLN A 26 -19.56 -7.13 -30.57
CA GLN A 26 -18.32 -7.08 -29.81
C GLN A 26 -17.55 -5.75 -29.90
N LEU A 27 -17.61 -5.02 -31.01
CA LEU A 27 -16.95 -3.72 -31.12
C LEU A 27 -17.73 -2.64 -30.34
N SER A 28 -19.06 -2.68 -30.36
CA SER A 28 -19.88 -1.72 -29.61
C SER A 28 -19.73 -1.93 -28.11
N GLU A 29 -19.68 -3.19 -27.67
CA GLU A 29 -19.49 -3.52 -26.26
C GLU A 29 -18.11 -3.04 -25.79
N ARG A 30 -17.04 -3.31 -26.55
CA ARG A 30 -15.67 -2.85 -26.22
C ARG A 30 -15.52 -1.33 -26.15
N VAL A 31 -16.18 -0.59 -27.04
CA VAL A 31 -16.16 0.89 -26.99
C VAL A 31 -16.87 1.37 -25.72
N SER A 32 -17.98 0.73 -25.35
CA SER A 32 -18.66 0.97 -24.07
C SER A 32 -17.75 0.68 -22.89
N GLU A 33 -17.04 -0.46 -22.86
CA GLU A 33 -16.14 -0.82 -21.74
C GLU A 33 -15.01 0.20 -21.54
N ARG A 34 -14.39 0.67 -22.64
CA ARG A 34 -13.33 1.70 -22.56
C ARG A 34 -13.85 2.98 -21.94
N SER A 35 -15.01 3.47 -22.41
CA SER A 35 -15.64 4.66 -21.84
C SER A 35 -16.00 4.49 -20.35
N GLN A 36 -16.38 3.28 -19.93
CA GLN A 36 -16.63 2.97 -18.53
C GLN A 36 -15.35 3.03 -17.69
N VAL A 37 -14.23 2.48 -18.18
CA VAL A 37 -12.93 2.58 -17.49
C VAL A 37 -12.48 4.04 -17.40
N GLU A 38 -12.62 4.82 -18.48
CA GLU A 38 -12.32 6.26 -18.47
C GLU A 38 -13.19 7.01 -17.44
N ALA A 39 -14.48 6.69 -17.37
CA ALA A 39 -15.38 7.26 -16.39
C ALA A 39 -14.99 6.89 -14.95
N LEU A 40 -14.53 5.65 -14.70
CA LEU A 40 -14.04 5.20 -13.41
C LEU A 40 -12.75 5.90 -13.00
N LEU A 41 -11.82 6.11 -13.93
CA LEU A 41 -10.59 6.87 -13.70
C LEU A 41 -10.88 8.33 -13.39
N ALA A 42 -11.75 8.98 -14.19
CA ALA A 42 -12.17 10.35 -13.96
C ALA A 42 -12.90 10.50 -12.62
N TYR A 43 -13.73 9.50 -12.25
CA TYR A 43 -14.39 9.42 -10.95
C TYR A 43 -13.37 9.37 -9.81
N TYR A 44 -12.41 8.45 -9.88
CA TYR A 44 -11.38 8.31 -8.85
C TYR A 44 -10.54 9.58 -8.70
N HIS A 45 -10.14 10.19 -9.82
CA HIS A 45 -9.37 11.42 -9.80
C HIS A 45 -10.13 12.56 -9.09
N ARG A 46 -11.40 12.79 -9.44
CA ARG A 46 -12.24 13.78 -8.75
C ARG A 46 -12.40 13.48 -7.26
N LEU A 47 -12.61 12.21 -6.91
CA LEU A 47 -12.83 11.79 -5.54
C LEU A 47 -11.57 11.95 -4.67
N SER A 48 -10.39 11.73 -5.25
CA SER A 48 -9.11 11.89 -4.56
C SER A 48 -8.81 13.31 -4.11
N GLY A 49 -9.35 14.32 -4.81
CA GLY A 49 -9.26 15.73 -4.43
C GLY A 49 -10.44 16.26 -3.62
N ALA A 50 -11.47 15.44 -3.36
CA ALA A 50 -12.65 15.85 -2.62
C ALA A 50 -12.41 15.88 -1.10
N THR A 51 -13.29 16.55 -0.37
CA THR A 51 -13.24 16.56 1.10
C THR A 51 -13.56 15.19 1.68
N LEU A 52 -13.10 14.92 2.90
CA LEU A 52 -13.34 13.65 3.58
C LEU A 52 -14.83 13.32 3.74
N GLU A 53 -15.67 14.33 3.94
CA GLU A 53 -17.13 14.17 4.03
C GLU A 53 -17.74 13.67 2.71
N VAL A 54 -17.30 14.24 1.58
CA VAL A 54 -17.71 13.82 0.24
C VAL A 54 -17.21 12.40 -0.04
N GLN A 55 -15.95 12.11 0.29
CA GLN A 55 -15.38 10.77 0.15
C GLN A 55 -16.14 9.74 0.97
N ARG A 56 -16.54 10.07 2.20
CA ARG A 56 -17.34 9.20 3.07
C ARG A 56 -18.72 8.95 2.49
N LYS A 57 -19.38 10.00 2.00
CA LYS A 57 -20.70 9.88 1.37
C LYS A 57 -20.64 8.97 0.14
N GLU A 58 -19.70 9.21 -0.77
CA GLU A 58 -19.50 8.38 -1.97
C GLU A 58 -19.15 6.93 -1.62
N HIS A 59 -18.40 6.71 -0.54
CA HIS A 59 -18.13 5.35 -0.06
C HIS A 59 -19.42 4.64 0.38
N LEU A 60 -20.26 5.29 1.20
CA LEU A 60 -21.53 4.72 1.65
C LEU A 60 -22.49 4.48 0.48
N ASP A 61 -22.55 5.40 -0.47
CA ASP A 61 -23.36 5.27 -1.67
C ASP A 61 -22.87 4.10 -2.54
N ALA A 62 -21.55 3.91 -2.67
CA ALA A 62 -20.97 2.78 -3.39
C ALA A 62 -21.23 1.43 -2.69
N VAL A 63 -21.19 1.38 -1.35
CA VAL A 63 -21.57 0.19 -0.57
C VAL A 63 -23.03 -0.15 -0.82
N ALA A 64 -23.93 0.83 -0.67
CA ALA A 64 -25.36 0.63 -0.88
C ALA A 64 -25.70 0.22 -2.32
N ALA A 65 -24.99 0.76 -3.32
CA ALA A 65 -25.15 0.38 -4.72
C ALA A 65 -24.73 -1.07 -4.97
N ASN A 66 -23.57 -1.49 -4.44
CA ASN A 66 -23.07 -2.85 -4.57
C ASN A 66 -23.96 -3.87 -3.84
N ASP A 67 -24.52 -3.51 -2.70
CA ASP A 67 -25.45 -4.37 -1.94
C ASP A 67 -26.80 -4.55 -2.67
N ARG A 68 -27.24 -3.53 -3.40
CA ARG A 68 -28.47 -3.60 -4.20
C ARG A 68 -28.29 -4.42 -5.48
N VAL A 69 -27.23 -4.14 -6.22
CA VAL A 69 -26.93 -4.79 -7.51
C VAL A 69 -25.42 -5.04 -7.58
N PRO A 70 -24.95 -6.26 -7.26
CA PRO A 70 -23.53 -6.59 -7.25
C PRO A 70 -23.02 -6.83 -8.67
N ASP A 71 -22.87 -5.75 -9.43
CA ASP A 71 -22.30 -5.71 -10.78
C ASP A 71 -20.81 -5.36 -10.76
N ASP A 72 -20.06 -5.77 -11.79
CA ASP A 72 -18.61 -5.52 -11.89
C ASP A 72 -18.29 -4.02 -11.85
N GLY A 73 -19.11 -3.17 -12.48
CA GLY A 73 -18.94 -1.72 -12.42
C GLY A 73 -19.11 -1.18 -10.99
N THR A 74 -20.09 -1.69 -10.24
CA THR A 74 -20.32 -1.28 -8.85
C THR A 74 -19.23 -1.80 -7.89
N ARG A 75 -18.72 -3.02 -8.13
CA ARG A 75 -17.61 -3.61 -7.38
C ARG A 75 -16.33 -2.82 -7.59
N ILE A 76 -15.99 -2.50 -8.84
CA ILE A 76 -14.81 -1.69 -9.16
C ILE A 76 -14.96 -0.28 -8.57
N ARG A 77 -16.14 0.34 -8.67
CA ARG A 77 -16.39 1.66 -8.03
C ARG A 77 -16.19 1.60 -6.52
N LEU A 78 -16.73 0.59 -5.84
CA LEU A 78 -16.53 0.39 -4.40
C LEU A 78 -15.04 0.18 -4.08
N ALA A 79 -14.35 -0.68 -4.82
CA ALA A 79 -12.92 -0.89 -4.70
C ALA A 79 -12.13 0.43 -4.81
N LEU A 80 -12.46 1.30 -5.77
CA LEU A 80 -11.81 2.60 -5.92
C LEU A 80 -12.01 3.52 -4.70
N THR A 81 -13.19 3.49 -4.05
CA THR A 81 -13.41 4.27 -2.81
C THR A 81 -12.59 3.75 -1.62
N LEU A 82 -12.34 2.44 -1.56
CA LEU A 82 -11.51 1.81 -0.53
C LEU A 82 -10.01 2.06 -0.77
N LEU A 83 -9.60 2.34 -2.01
CA LEU A 83 -8.22 2.61 -2.38
C LEU A 83 -7.76 4.05 -2.13
N LEU A 84 -8.66 4.95 -1.73
CA LEU A 84 -8.35 6.36 -1.52
C LEU A 84 -7.23 6.55 -0.47
N PRO A 85 -6.30 7.50 -0.68
CA PRO A 85 -5.26 7.79 0.28
C PRO A 85 -5.81 8.53 1.50
N GLY A 86 -5.31 8.19 2.70
CA GLY A 86 -5.62 8.94 3.93
C GLY A 86 -7.01 8.72 4.53
N VAL A 87 -7.84 7.84 3.95
CA VAL A 87 -9.16 7.54 4.49
C VAL A 87 -9.09 6.44 5.57
N PRO A 88 -9.89 6.54 6.65
CA PRO A 88 -9.86 5.58 7.74
C PRO A 88 -10.53 4.23 7.41
N TRP A 89 -11.35 4.18 6.35
CA TRP A 89 -12.01 2.96 5.87
C TRP A 89 -11.25 2.27 4.73
N ARG A 90 -9.97 2.60 4.54
CA ARG A 90 -9.14 1.95 3.52
C ARG A 90 -8.89 0.49 3.90
N ASP A 91 -9.14 -0.41 2.94
CA ASP A 91 -8.97 -1.85 3.14
C ASP A 91 -8.48 -2.53 1.85
N ASP A 92 -7.16 -2.67 1.73
CA ASP A 92 -6.51 -3.30 0.58
C ASP A 92 -6.80 -4.81 0.49
N ALA A 93 -7.24 -5.47 1.57
CA ALA A 93 -7.61 -6.89 1.56
C ALA A 93 -9.01 -7.08 0.99
N ARG A 94 -9.97 -6.25 1.42
CA ARG A 94 -11.33 -6.23 0.88
C ARG A 94 -11.34 -5.83 -0.60
N VAL A 95 -10.50 -4.89 -1.02
CA VAL A 95 -10.35 -4.55 -2.44
C VAL A 95 -9.95 -5.77 -3.26
N ALA A 96 -8.93 -6.53 -2.82
CA ALA A 96 -8.50 -7.73 -3.54
C ALA A 96 -9.61 -8.81 -3.61
N GLN A 97 -10.44 -8.93 -2.57
CA GLN A 97 -11.59 -9.85 -2.59
C GLN A 97 -12.66 -9.41 -3.59
N LEU A 98 -12.99 -8.11 -3.64
CA LEU A 98 -13.97 -7.55 -4.57
C LEU A 98 -13.52 -7.70 -6.03
N LEU A 99 -12.24 -7.47 -6.30
CA LEU A 99 -11.65 -7.53 -7.64
C LEU A 99 -11.45 -8.97 -8.12
N GLY A 100 -11.06 -9.90 -7.25
CA GLY A 100 -10.93 -11.32 -7.60
C GLY A 100 -12.24 -11.96 -8.09
N ALA A 101 -13.40 -11.43 -7.68
CA ALA A 101 -14.70 -11.85 -8.19
C ALA A 101 -15.00 -11.36 -9.62
N VAL A 102 -14.42 -10.22 -10.03
CA VAL A 102 -14.54 -9.68 -11.39
C VAL A 102 -13.66 -10.49 -12.34
N ASP A 103 -12.42 -10.81 -11.92
CA ASP A 103 -11.47 -11.55 -12.74
C ASP A 103 -11.85 -13.03 -12.96
N ALA A 104 -12.62 -13.62 -12.06
CA ALA A 104 -13.17 -14.97 -12.27
C ALA A 104 -14.10 -15.05 -13.50
N THR A 105 -14.77 -13.95 -13.84
CA THR A 105 -15.79 -13.89 -14.89
C THR A 105 -15.18 -13.56 -16.27
N ALA A 106 -14.01 -12.92 -16.30
CA ALA A 106 -13.41 -12.36 -17.52
C ALA A 106 -12.40 -13.27 -18.24
N ARG A 107 -12.20 -14.52 -17.80
CA ARG A 107 -11.08 -15.38 -18.27
C ARG A 107 -11.09 -15.73 -19.76
N ASP A 108 -12.22 -15.59 -20.44
CA ASP A 108 -12.38 -16.07 -21.81
C ASP A 108 -12.27 -14.95 -22.87
N GLN A 109 -12.23 -13.67 -22.50
CA GLN A 109 -12.14 -12.56 -23.48
C GLN A 109 -11.30 -11.37 -22.99
N PRO A 110 -10.46 -10.78 -23.87
CA PRO A 110 -9.70 -9.57 -23.52
C PRO A 110 -10.65 -8.37 -23.35
N SER A 111 -10.82 -7.94 -22.10
CA SER A 111 -11.63 -6.77 -21.71
C SER A 111 -10.75 -5.67 -21.13
N PRO A 112 -10.87 -4.41 -21.58
CA PRO A 112 -10.19 -3.27 -20.97
C PRO A 112 -10.51 -3.09 -19.48
N ARG A 113 -11.68 -3.55 -19.02
CA ARG A 113 -12.04 -3.56 -17.59
C ARG A 113 -11.17 -4.54 -16.83
N HIS A 114 -10.94 -5.74 -17.38
CA HIS A 114 -10.04 -6.72 -16.79
C HIS A 114 -8.60 -6.21 -16.72
N ASP A 115 -8.08 -5.59 -17.80
CA ASP A 115 -6.74 -4.98 -17.79
C ASP A 115 -6.60 -3.92 -16.69
N PHE A 116 -7.66 -3.14 -16.45
CA PHE A 116 -7.69 -2.15 -15.38
C PHE A 116 -7.70 -2.80 -13.99
N VAL A 117 -8.45 -3.89 -13.79
CA VAL A 117 -8.45 -4.65 -12.53
C VAL A 117 -7.05 -5.23 -12.25
N VAL A 118 -6.44 -5.87 -13.24
CA VAL A 118 -5.07 -6.42 -13.14
C VAL A 118 -4.06 -5.33 -12.77
N LEU A 119 -4.19 -4.13 -13.34
CA LEU A 119 -3.35 -2.99 -12.96
C LEU A 119 -3.51 -2.63 -11.47
N ILE A 120 -4.75 -2.55 -10.99
CA ILE A 120 -5.04 -2.24 -9.58
C ILE A 120 -4.45 -3.32 -8.66
N GLU A 121 -4.62 -4.59 -9.01
CA GLU A 121 -4.07 -5.70 -8.23
C GLU A 121 -2.55 -5.63 -8.16
N LYS A 122 -1.88 -5.34 -9.27
CA LYS A 122 -0.43 -5.13 -9.30
C LYS A 122 0.00 -3.96 -8.42
N MET A 123 -0.75 -2.86 -8.42
CA MET A 123 -0.49 -1.72 -7.52
C MET A 123 -0.68 -2.09 -6.05
N LEU A 124 -1.67 -2.94 -5.72
CA LEU A 124 -1.86 -3.45 -4.36
C LEU A 124 -0.72 -4.37 -3.94
N GLN A 125 -0.26 -5.24 -4.83
CA GLN A 125 0.89 -6.10 -4.58
C GLN A 125 2.14 -5.27 -4.27
N LEU A 126 2.47 -4.28 -5.11
CA LEU A 126 3.62 -3.42 -4.91
C LEU A 126 3.56 -2.69 -3.56
N ARG A 127 2.39 -2.18 -3.18
CA ARG A 127 2.19 -1.55 -1.87
C ARG A 127 2.40 -2.52 -0.71
N ARG A 128 1.92 -3.77 -0.82
CA ARG A 128 2.14 -4.79 0.22
C ARG A 128 3.61 -5.16 0.37
N GLU A 129 4.34 -5.25 -0.74
CA GLU A 129 5.79 -5.51 -0.72
C GLU A 129 6.55 -4.35 -0.08
N GLU A 130 6.17 -3.12 -0.40
CA GLU A 130 6.76 -1.92 0.20
C GLU A 130 6.45 -1.81 1.69
N GLN A 131 5.21 -2.11 2.11
CA GLN A 131 4.84 -2.16 3.52
C GLN A 131 5.68 -3.19 4.28
N LYS A 132 5.86 -4.40 3.74
CA LYS A 132 6.72 -5.42 4.34
C LYS A 132 8.16 -4.95 4.50
N ARG A 133 8.71 -4.23 3.51
CA ARG A 133 10.07 -3.65 3.60
C ARG A 133 10.15 -2.58 4.69
N CYS A 134 9.12 -1.75 4.85
CA CYS A 134 9.05 -0.76 5.93
C CYS A 134 8.96 -1.44 7.30
N ASP A 135 8.12 -2.46 7.46
CA ASP A 135 7.96 -3.20 8.70
C ASP A 135 9.28 -3.87 9.11
N GLN A 136 9.98 -4.50 8.16
CA GLN A 136 11.32 -5.08 8.38
C GLN A 136 12.34 -4.03 8.87
N LYS A 137 12.33 -2.82 8.30
CA LYS A 137 13.21 -1.72 8.75
C LYS A 137 12.86 -1.26 10.16
N VAL A 138 11.57 -1.15 10.47
CA VAL A 138 11.11 -0.77 11.82
C VAL A 138 11.55 -1.82 12.84
N ASP A 139 11.43 -3.11 12.53
CA ASP A 139 11.86 -4.18 13.43
C ASP A 139 13.38 -4.23 13.61
N ALA A 140 14.14 -4.02 12.54
CA ALA A 140 15.60 -3.86 12.63
C ALA A 140 16.00 -2.69 13.54
N LEU A 141 15.37 -1.52 13.37
CA LEU A 141 15.61 -0.35 14.23
C LEU A 141 15.22 -0.60 15.69
N ARG A 142 14.15 -1.38 15.94
CA ARG A 142 13.76 -1.79 17.29
C ARG A 142 14.81 -2.70 17.92
N GLU A 143 15.38 -3.63 17.16
CA GLU A 143 16.45 -4.51 17.65
C GLU A 143 17.73 -3.72 17.94
N ASP A 144 18.15 -2.83 17.03
CA ASP A 144 19.32 -1.99 17.24
C ASP A 144 19.16 -1.08 18.47
N ARG A 145 17.97 -0.51 18.66
CA ARG A 145 17.66 0.25 19.88
C ARG A 145 17.84 -0.60 21.15
N ARG A 146 17.33 -1.84 21.16
CA ARG A 146 17.52 -2.76 22.31
C ARG A 146 18.99 -3.07 22.56
N ARG A 147 19.78 -3.30 21.50
CA ARG A 147 21.24 -3.54 21.61
C ARG A 147 21.98 -2.34 22.18
N LEU A 148 21.61 -1.12 21.77
CA LEU A 148 22.18 0.11 22.32
C LEU A 148 21.81 0.31 23.79
N GLU A 149 20.56 0.06 24.16
CA GLU A 149 20.10 0.12 25.56
C GLU A 149 20.89 -0.87 26.45
N GLN A 150 21.12 -2.10 25.96
CA GLN A 150 21.96 -3.09 26.67
C GLN A 150 23.41 -2.64 26.82
N ARG A 151 24.01 -2.07 25.77
CA ARG A 151 25.39 -1.53 25.84
C ARG A 151 25.51 -0.37 26.80
N LEU A 152 24.51 0.52 26.84
CA LEU A 152 24.47 1.63 27.78
C LEU A 152 24.37 1.13 29.23
N GLU A 153 23.58 0.10 29.48
CA GLU A 153 23.50 -0.48 30.83
C GLU A 153 24.81 -1.17 31.23
N GLY A 154 25.43 -1.94 30.31
CA GLY A 154 26.76 -2.51 30.54
C GLY A 154 27.82 -1.45 30.85
N ALA A 155 27.84 -0.34 30.10
CA ALA A 155 28.74 0.78 30.35
C ALA A 155 28.50 1.43 31.72
N ARG A 156 27.23 1.56 32.15
CA ARG A 156 26.89 2.07 33.50
C ARG A 156 27.38 1.15 34.60
N GLU A 157 27.25 -0.16 34.43
CA GLU A 157 27.80 -1.12 35.39
C GLU A 157 29.33 -1.05 35.46
N GLU A 158 30.00 -0.86 34.33
CA GLU A 158 31.45 -0.66 34.29
C GLU A 158 31.88 0.63 35.00
N CYS A 159 31.16 1.75 34.79
CA CYS A 159 31.40 2.99 35.53
C CYS A 159 31.24 2.79 37.04
N LYS A 160 30.17 2.13 37.49
CA LYS A 160 29.96 1.81 38.93
C LYS A 160 31.10 0.96 39.50
N LYS A 161 31.59 -0.03 38.73
CA LYS A 161 32.74 -0.86 39.15
C LYS A 161 34.02 -0.03 39.25
N ALA A 162 34.25 0.87 38.30
CA ALA A 162 35.41 1.77 38.32
C ALA A 162 35.39 2.71 39.52
N GLU A 163 34.24 3.29 39.86
CA GLU A 163 34.06 4.14 41.06
C GLU A 163 34.38 3.37 42.35
N VAL A 164 33.88 2.13 42.49
CA VAL A 164 34.19 1.28 43.66
C VAL A 164 35.68 0.95 43.74
N LEU A 165 36.34 0.67 42.60
CA LEU A 165 37.79 0.41 42.58
C LEU A 165 38.59 1.65 42.94
N GLN A 166 38.17 2.82 42.48
CA GLN A 166 38.79 4.09 42.81
C GLN A 166 38.69 4.39 44.31
N GLN A 167 37.52 4.18 44.91
CA GLN A 167 37.32 4.32 46.35
C GLN A 167 38.28 3.40 47.15
N LYS A 168 38.44 2.14 46.74
CA LYS A 168 39.39 1.22 47.39
C LYS A 168 40.84 1.66 47.25
N LEU A 169 41.22 2.24 46.11
CA LEU A 169 42.58 2.77 45.92
C LEU A 169 42.85 3.96 46.85
N ASP A 170 41.87 4.83 47.03
CA ASP A 170 41.98 5.98 47.93
C ASP A 170 42.07 5.51 49.40
N GLU A 171 41.27 4.53 49.81
CA GLU A 171 41.39 3.90 51.14
C GLU A 171 42.77 3.29 51.39
N LEU A 172 43.35 2.58 50.42
CA LEU A 172 44.69 2.01 50.53
C LEU A 172 45.78 3.09 50.61
N ARG A 173 45.62 4.21 49.87
CA ARG A 173 46.54 5.35 49.93
C ARG A 173 46.52 6.03 51.29
N ASP A 174 45.34 6.16 51.89
CA ASP A 174 45.21 6.73 53.24
C ASP A 174 45.85 5.82 54.29
N ILE A 175 45.66 4.49 54.19
CA ILE A 175 46.34 3.52 55.06
C ILE A 175 47.87 3.61 54.91
N ASP A 176 48.40 3.68 53.69
CA ASP A 176 49.85 3.80 53.45
C ASP A 176 50.40 5.10 54.04
N ARG A 177 49.69 6.22 53.86
CA ARG A 177 50.04 7.52 54.45
C ARG A 177 50.07 7.44 55.97
N ASP A 178 49.10 6.80 56.59
CA ASP A 178 49.03 6.58 58.03
C ASP A 178 50.17 5.71 58.55
N LEU A 179 50.49 4.61 57.87
CA LEU A 179 51.61 3.74 58.23
C LEU A 179 52.96 4.47 58.12
N ARG A 180 53.11 5.31 57.10
CA ARG A 180 54.32 6.12 56.90
C ARG A 180 54.49 7.18 57.99
N ASN A 181 53.39 7.82 58.41
CA ASN A 181 53.37 8.79 59.51
C ASN A 181 53.57 8.13 60.89
N LYS A 182 53.10 6.89 61.07
CA LYS A 182 53.25 6.13 62.31
C LYS A 182 54.63 5.49 62.50
N ARG A 183 55.54 5.51 61.52
CA ARG A 183 56.94 5.10 61.75
C ARG A 183 57.59 6.13 62.69
N PRO A 184 57.85 5.78 63.97
CA PRO A 184 58.49 6.73 64.87
C PRO A 184 59.89 7.02 64.35
N SER A 185 60.20 8.31 64.23
CA SER A 185 61.57 8.79 64.07
C SER A 185 62.40 8.25 65.24
N ARG A 186 63.04 7.10 65.05
CA ARG A 186 64.20 6.67 65.85
C ARG A 186 65.35 7.63 65.53
N ARG A 187 65.21 8.87 65.99
CA ARG A 187 66.29 9.83 66.13
C ARG A 187 66.14 10.45 67.49
N THR A 188 66.87 9.87 68.42
CA THR A 188 67.79 10.61 69.28
C THR A 188 68.97 9.69 69.60
N LYS A 189 70.13 10.05 69.01
CA LYS A 189 71.51 9.79 69.49
C LYS A 189 71.71 10.51 70.85
N PRO A 190 72.78 10.27 71.64
CA PRO A 190 74.04 9.58 71.36
C PRO A 190 74.23 8.24 72.08
#